data_AF-A0A0R3TME3-F1
#
_entry.id   AF-A0A0R3TME3-F1
#
_cell.length_a   1.000
_cell.length_b   1.000
_cell.length_c   1.000
_cell.angle_alpha   90.00
_cell.angle_beta   90.00
_cell.angle_gamma   90.00
#
_symmetry.space_group_name_H-M   'P 1'
#
loop_
_entity.id
_entity.type
_entity.pdbx_description
1 polymer ?
#
loop_
_entity_poly.entity_id
_entity_poly.type
_entity_poly.pdbx_seq_one_letter_code
_entity_poly.pdbx_strand_id
1 'polypeptide(L)'
;MANDNCIVVDNRDNALSVATKSECHFKEGLLHRAFSLFIFRQIPNSLDLELLMQQRSSSKLTFPSLWTNTCCSHPCMNYTGEAEERDAIGVRRAAQRKAEHELGIDSSRQLLLENIHFLTRIKYSSPNEPVKNDWCEREVDYLLVSVLPASVNSDLSTFLNVNSNEVAGTEWAREDSINTTFVNNSRIYTPWFRKIIRMGLLHRIFNWAGAKATNSEAFTSLDKKMTLGESNNPSRRGGASLIGSSAAADEAATQDSKDIELLSELYRRMDRIQPTIPDRVSTVLLESAGVRLNPGEGDARLARLISLAGEKFITDILTDTMMHWNLSNGQNTGLLANPTSVQSTPASKDTSGNPLAGQGGKQAGSGTAGKPSPNLTMENLLAALRDRNIPVARPPYYK
;
A
#
# COMPACT_ATOMS: atom_id res chain seq x y z
N MET A 1 -27.64 14.99 -8.93
CA MET A 1 -26.21 14.57 -8.92
C MET A 1 -25.40 14.98 -10.14
N ALA A 2 -25.99 15.30 -11.30
CA ALA A 2 -25.23 15.91 -12.40
C ALA A 2 -24.71 17.34 -12.08
N ASN A 3 -25.30 17.99 -11.07
CA ASN A 3 -24.98 19.36 -10.65
C ASN A 3 -24.18 19.41 -9.34
N ASP A 4 -23.53 18.30 -8.94
CA ASP A 4 -22.70 18.29 -7.73
C ASP A 4 -21.39 19.05 -8.01
N ASN A 5 -21.11 20.05 -7.17
CA ASN A 5 -19.97 20.94 -7.31
C ASN A 5 -18.88 20.54 -6.33
N CYS A 6 -17.91 19.76 -6.81
CA CYS A 6 -16.78 19.25 -6.04
C CYS A 6 -15.80 20.37 -5.67
N ILE A 7 -15.13 20.21 -4.53
CA ILE A 7 -14.07 21.10 -4.06
C ILE A 7 -12.74 20.67 -4.72
N VAL A 8 -12.23 21.47 -5.64
CA VAL A 8 -10.90 21.25 -6.26
C VAL A 8 -9.83 21.72 -5.28
N VAL A 9 -8.80 20.91 -5.08
CA VAL A 9 -7.76 21.15 -4.07
C VAL A 9 -6.35 21.03 -4.64
N ASP A 10 -5.38 21.63 -3.96
CA ASP A 10 -3.97 21.42 -4.22
C ASP A 10 -3.44 20.12 -3.58
N ASN A 11 -2.14 19.85 -3.75
CA ASN A 11 -1.49 18.65 -3.20
C ASN A 11 -1.43 18.60 -1.67
N ARG A 12 -1.71 19.71 -0.99
CA ARG A 12 -1.74 19.88 0.47
C ARG A 12 -3.17 19.97 0.99
N ASP A 13 -4.17 19.71 0.14
CA ASP A 13 -5.59 19.77 0.48
C ASP A 13 -6.10 21.19 0.79
N ASN A 14 -5.47 22.23 0.21
CA ASN A 14 -6.03 23.57 0.24
C ASN A 14 -7.05 23.73 -0.89
N ALA A 15 -8.24 24.25 -0.58
CA ALA A 15 -9.26 24.55 -1.58
C ALA A 15 -8.77 25.60 -2.58
N LEU A 16 -8.90 25.31 -3.89
CA LEU A 16 -8.47 26.17 -4.99
C LEU A 16 -9.65 26.75 -5.76
N SER A 17 -10.60 25.89 -6.13
CA SER A 17 -11.73 26.25 -6.99
C SER A 17 -12.85 25.23 -6.84
N VAL A 18 -13.89 25.40 -7.65
CA VAL A 18 -15.05 24.51 -7.71
C VAL A 18 -15.18 24.01 -9.14
N ALA A 19 -15.45 22.72 -9.31
CA ALA A 19 -15.71 22.11 -10.60
C ALA A 19 -16.87 21.12 -10.49
N THR A 20 -17.56 20.87 -11.60
CA THR A 20 -18.61 19.86 -11.61
C THR A 20 -18.01 18.48 -11.39
N LYS A 21 -18.80 17.57 -10.81
CA LYS A 21 -18.40 16.17 -10.65
C LYS A 21 -17.89 15.57 -11.96
N SER A 22 -18.54 15.87 -13.09
CA SER A 22 -18.11 15.36 -14.39
C SER A 22 -16.70 15.85 -14.76
N GLU A 23 -16.40 17.14 -14.58
CA GLU A 23 -15.08 17.71 -14.89
C GLU A 23 -13.98 17.13 -13.98
N CYS A 24 -14.28 16.90 -12.70
CA CYS A 24 -13.32 16.31 -11.77
C CYS A 24 -12.88 14.89 -12.13
N HIS A 25 -13.74 14.13 -12.81
CA HIS A 25 -13.52 12.70 -13.09
C HIS A 25 -13.22 12.42 -14.57
N PHE A 26 -13.21 13.42 -15.45
CA PHE A 26 -13.00 13.22 -16.89
C PHE A 26 -11.53 13.36 -17.27
N LYS A 27 -11.05 12.50 -18.18
CA LYS A 27 -9.66 12.33 -18.61
C LYS A 27 -8.71 12.13 -17.43
N GLU A 28 -7.74 13.04 -17.25
CA GLU A 28 -6.76 12.98 -16.15
C GLU A 28 -7.35 13.38 -14.79
N GLY A 29 -8.56 13.96 -14.77
CA GLY A 29 -9.25 14.40 -13.57
C GLY A 29 -8.60 15.60 -12.87
N LEU A 30 -9.43 16.38 -12.19
CA LEU A 30 -8.95 17.43 -11.28
C LEU A 30 -8.72 16.82 -9.90
N LEU A 31 -7.66 17.24 -9.20
CA LEU A 31 -7.48 16.82 -7.82
C LEU A 31 -8.57 17.47 -6.98
N HIS A 32 -9.40 16.66 -6.34
CA HIS A 32 -10.54 17.15 -5.57
C HIS A 32 -10.68 16.43 -4.24
N ARG A 33 -11.41 17.04 -3.30
CA ARG A 33 -11.65 16.48 -1.98
C ARG A 33 -12.73 15.40 -2.04
N ALA A 34 -12.51 14.31 -1.33
CA ALA A 34 -13.43 13.17 -1.26
C ALA A 34 -13.48 12.59 0.16
N PHE A 35 -14.36 11.61 0.36
CA PHE A 35 -14.38 10.80 1.58
C PHE A 35 -14.70 9.34 1.30
N SER A 36 -14.20 8.49 2.19
CA SER A 36 -14.49 7.06 2.31
C SER A 36 -15.01 6.77 3.71
N LEU A 37 -16.30 6.44 3.82
CA LEU A 37 -16.97 6.09 5.07
C LEU A 37 -16.91 4.58 5.32
N PHE A 38 -16.63 4.21 6.57
CA PHE A 38 -16.63 2.84 7.09
C PHE A 38 -17.59 2.75 8.27
N ILE A 39 -18.72 2.06 8.09
CA ILE A 39 -19.70 1.83 9.15
C ILE A 39 -19.52 0.40 9.69
N PHE A 40 -19.31 0.30 11.00
CA PHE A 40 -19.16 -0.95 11.71
C PHE A 40 -20.40 -1.26 12.55
N ARG A 41 -20.72 -2.54 12.63
CA ARG A 41 -21.63 -3.08 13.64
C ARG A 41 -20.90 -4.09 14.51
N GLN A 42 -21.34 -4.21 15.76
CA GLN A 42 -20.92 -5.31 16.62
C GLN A 42 -21.74 -6.56 16.28
N ILE A 43 -21.08 -7.71 16.16
CA ILE A 43 -21.78 -8.97 15.97
C ILE A 43 -22.52 -9.32 17.28
N PRO A 44 -23.83 -9.64 17.24
CA PRO A 44 -24.55 -10.03 18.45
C PRO A 44 -23.87 -11.18 19.17
N ASN A 45 -23.69 -11.04 20.49
CA ASN A 45 -23.02 -12.01 21.36
C ASN A 45 -21.53 -12.25 21.02
N SER A 46 -20.86 -11.32 20.32
CA SER A 46 -19.42 -11.35 20.09
C SER A 46 -18.80 -9.96 20.34
N LEU A 47 -17.49 -9.92 20.60
CA LEU A 47 -16.69 -8.69 20.61
C LEU A 47 -16.21 -8.30 19.19
N ASP A 48 -16.43 -9.18 18.22
CA ASP A 48 -16.06 -8.96 16.83
C ASP A 48 -16.95 -7.91 16.16
N LEU A 49 -16.37 -7.24 15.17
CA LEU A 49 -17.05 -6.26 14.34
C LEU A 49 -17.19 -6.75 12.89
N GLU A 50 -18.23 -6.26 12.23
CA GLU A 50 -18.41 -6.37 10.79
C GLU A 50 -18.47 -4.98 10.16
N LEU A 51 -17.83 -4.83 9.01
CA LEU A 51 -17.89 -3.64 8.16
C LEU A 51 -19.06 -3.77 7.19
N LEU A 52 -19.89 -2.73 7.07
CA LEU A 52 -20.85 -2.63 5.98
C LEU A 52 -20.11 -2.32 4.68
N MET A 53 -20.21 -3.24 3.72
CA MET A 53 -19.69 -3.09 2.37
C MET A 53 -20.83 -2.87 1.38
N GLN A 54 -20.53 -2.18 0.29
CA GLN A 54 -21.43 -2.07 -0.85
C GLN A 54 -20.79 -2.59 -2.14
N GLN A 55 -21.62 -3.13 -3.02
CA GLN A 55 -21.32 -3.29 -4.43
C GLN A 55 -21.92 -2.12 -5.19
N ARG A 56 -21.08 -1.41 -5.95
CA ARG A 56 -21.52 -0.27 -6.77
C ARG A 56 -22.51 -0.73 -7.84
N SER A 57 -23.52 0.08 -8.16
CA SER A 57 -24.43 -0.23 -9.28
C SER A 57 -23.68 -0.29 -10.61
N SER A 58 -24.26 -0.98 -11.59
CA SER A 58 -23.72 -1.06 -12.95
C SER A 58 -23.85 0.25 -13.72
N SER A 59 -24.72 1.17 -13.27
CA SER A 59 -24.96 2.48 -13.88
C SER A 59 -23.97 3.56 -13.43
N LYS A 60 -23.08 3.29 -12.47
CA LYS A 60 -22.03 4.24 -12.06
C LYS A 60 -21.08 4.51 -13.22
N LEU A 61 -20.78 5.79 -13.44
CA LEU A 61 -19.79 6.22 -14.44
C LEU A 61 -18.38 5.69 -14.13
N THR A 62 -17.98 5.74 -12.85
CA THR A 62 -16.71 5.21 -12.36
C THR A 62 -16.92 3.90 -11.60
N PHE A 63 -16.06 2.92 -11.87
CA PHE A 63 -15.95 1.64 -11.17
C PHE A 63 -17.29 0.90 -11.00
N PRO A 64 -18.08 0.70 -12.07
CA PRO A 64 -19.36 0.01 -11.97
C PRO A 64 -19.18 -1.43 -11.48
N SER A 65 -20.13 -1.93 -10.70
CA SER A 65 -20.20 -3.32 -10.20
C SER A 65 -19.06 -3.76 -9.27
N LEU A 66 -18.12 -2.88 -8.92
CA LEU A 66 -17.02 -3.17 -8.00
C LEU A 66 -17.45 -3.09 -6.53
N TRP A 67 -16.88 -3.96 -5.70
CA TRP A 67 -17.08 -3.95 -4.24
C TRP A 67 -16.20 -2.90 -3.57
N THR A 68 -16.70 -2.26 -2.51
CA THR A 68 -15.99 -1.21 -1.78
C THR A 68 -16.47 -1.09 -0.33
N ASN A 69 -15.81 -0.23 0.47
CA ASN A 69 -16.27 0.20 1.79
C ASN A 69 -17.66 0.88 1.73
N THR A 70 -18.22 1.23 2.89
CA THR A 70 -19.63 1.55 3.07
C THR A 70 -20.20 2.60 2.12
N CYS A 71 -19.58 3.78 2.01
CA CYS A 71 -20.04 4.85 1.14
C CYS A 71 -18.85 5.74 0.77
N CYS A 72 -18.72 6.11 -0.52
CA CYS A 72 -17.64 6.96 -1.01
C CYS A 72 -18.21 8.07 -1.90
N SER A 73 -17.91 9.33 -1.59
CA SER A 73 -18.34 10.46 -2.40
C SER A 73 -17.57 11.74 -2.03
N HIS A 74 -18.19 12.90 -2.22
CA HIS A 74 -17.53 14.20 -2.24
C HIS A 74 -18.29 15.20 -1.36
N PRO A 75 -17.60 16.01 -0.52
CA PRO A 75 -18.16 17.25 -0.06
C PRO A 75 -18.42 18.19 -1.24
N CYS A 76 -19.57 18.84 -1.25
CA CYS A 76 -20.06 19.60 -2.37
C CYS A 76 -20.34 21.06 -1.97
N MET A 77 -19.78 22.02 -2.70
CA MET A 77 -19.89 23.46 -2.39
C MET A 77 -21.32 24.00 -2.47
N ASN A 78 -22.20 23.33 -3.21
CA ASN A 78 -23.61 23.68 -3.33
C ASN A 78 -24.49 23.08 -2.22
N TYR A 79 -23.90 22.45 -1.20
CA TYR A 79 -24.60 21.97 -0.01
C TYR A 79 -24.14 22.73 1.25
N THR A 80 -25.11 23.24 2.00
CA THR A 80 -24.85 24.10 3.17
C THR A 80 -23.99 23.38 4.21
N GLY A 81 -22.90 24.03 4.62
CA GLY A 81 -22.01 23.54 5.68
C GLY A 81 -21.01 22.46 5.25
N GLU A 82 -21.02 21.99 4.01
CA GLU A 82 -20.05 20.99 3.51
C GLU A 82 -18.68 21.59 3.15
N ALA A 83 -18.63 22.92 2.97
CA ALA A 83 -17.39 23.67 2.78
C ALA A 83 -16.63 23.94 4.09
N GLU A 84 -17.23 23.67 5.25
CA GLU A 84 -16.61 23.93 6.56
C GLU A 84 -15.50 22.91 6.86
N GLU A 85 -14.26 23.38 6.96
CA GLU A 85 -13.09 22.50 7.13
C GLU A 85 -12.78 22.16 8.59
N ARG A 86 -13.23 23.00 9.54
CA ARG A 86 -12.93 22.83 10.97
C ARG A 86 -13.41 21.46 11.45
N ASP A 87 -12.51 20.70 12.07
CA ASP A 87 -12.76 19.35 12.60
C ASP A 87 -13.37 18.38 11.55
N ALA A 88 -13.03 18.59 10.27
CA ALA A 88 -13.56 17.87 9.12
C ALA A 88 -15.11 17.86 9.04
N ILE A 89 -15.78 18.84 9.63
CA ILE A 89 -17.24 18.82 9.82
C ILE A 89 -17.99 18.79 8.48
N GLY A 90 -17.52 19.53 7.47
CA GLY A 90 -18.15 19.55 6.16
C GLY A 90 -18.09 18.20 5.45
N VAL A 91 -16.96 17.50 5.56
CA VAL A 91 -16.78 16.16 5.00
C VAL A 91 -17.65 15.13 5.72
N ARG A 92 -17.80 15.25 7.05
CA ARG A 92 -18.70 14.40 7.84
C ARG A 92 -20.18 14.61 7.48
N ARG A 93 -20.60 15.86 7.23
CA ARG A 93 -21.96 16.17 6.74
C ARG A 93 -22.21 15.58 5.35
N ALA A 94 -21.23 15.67 4.45
CA ALA A 94 -21.31 15.05 3.14
C ALA A 94 -21.48 13.53 3.22
N ALA A 95 -20.72 12.87 4.12
CA ALA A 95 -20.84 11.45 4.37
C ALA A 95 -22.22 11.05 4.89
N GLN A 96 -22.77 11.83 5.83
CA GLN A 96 -24.12 11.62 6.36
C GLN A 96 -25.18 11.72 5.25
N ARG A 97 -25.17 12.81 4.46
CA ARG A 97 -26.08 13.01 3.32
C ARG A 97 -26.00 11.88 2.30
N LYS A 98 -24.77 11.45 1.98
CA LYS A 98 -24.54 10.44 0.95
C LYS A 98 -24.87 9.03 1.42
N ALA A 99 -24.64 8.71 2.69
CA ALA A 99 -25.13 7.47 3.29
C ALA A 99 -26.66 7.38 3.26
N GLU A 100 -27.35 8.48 3.57
CA GLU A 100 -28.81 8.55 3.44
C GLU A 100 -29.27 8.39 1.99
N HIS A 101 -28.63 9.08 1.06
CA HIS A 101 -29.00 9.01 -0.36
C HIS A 101 -28.72 7.64 -1.01
N GLU A 102 -27.58 7.00 -0.72
CA GLU A 102 -27.16 5.75 -1.37
C GLU A 102 -27.69 4.50 -0.68
N LEU A 103 -27.68 4.50 0.66
CA LEU A 103 -28.02 3.32 1.47
C LEU A 103 -29.35 3.46 2.20
N GLY A 104 -29.96 4.64 2.22
CA GLY A 104 -31.22 4.89 2.93
C GLY A 104 -31.08 4.96 4.45
N ILE A 105 -29.86 5.14 4.97
CA ILE A 105 -29.60 5.23 6.42
C ILE A 105 -30.10 6.57 6.93
N ASP A 106 -31.01 6.56 7.90
CA ASP A 106 -31.61 7.78 8.47
C ASP A 106 -30.55 8.59 9.24
N SER A 107 -30.18 9.74 8.69
CA SER A 107 -29.20 10.65 9.26
C SER A 107 -29.61 11.24 10.61
N SER A 108 -30.91 11.34 10.89
CA SER A 108 -31.46 11.93 12.11
C SER A 108 -31.51 10.97 13.29
N ARG A 109 -31.46 9.65 13.04
CA ARG A 109 -31.64 8.61 14.07
C ARG A 109 -30.55 7.54 14.08
N GLN A 110 -30.10 7.11 12.90
CA GLN A 110 -29.23 5.94 12.75
C GLN A 110 -27.77 6.33 12.57
N LEU A 111 -27.48 7.42 11.85
CA LEU A 111 -26.12 7.91 11.60
C LEU A 111 -25.96 9.37 12.01
N LEU A 112 -25.88 9.61 13.31
CA LEU A 112 -25.67 10.94 13.88
C LEU A 112 -24.26 11.46 13.54
N LEU A 113 -24.17 12.76 13.28
CA LEU A 113 -22.92 13.41 12.86
C LEU A 113 -21.78 13.20 13.88
N GLU A 114 -22.09 13.24 15.17
CA GLU A 114 -21.15 13.01 16.28
C GLU A 114 -20.51 11.61 16.29
N ASN A 115 -21.16 10.63 15.68
CA ASN A 115 -20.68 9.26 15.57
C ASN A 115 -19.84 9.02 14.30
N ILE A 116 -19.73 10.01 13.41
CA ILE A 116 -18.84 9.96 12.25
C ILE A 116 -17.51 10.58 12.64
N HIS A 117 -16.46 9.77 12.74
CA HIS A 117 -15.13 10.17 13.18
C HIS A 117 -14.16 10.28 12.02
N PHE A 118 -13.40 11.37 11.96
CA PHE A 118 -12.31 11.52 11.00
C PHE A 118 -11.04 10.87 11.53
N LEU A 119 -10.43 9.97 10.75
CA LEU A 119 -9.16 9.35 11.11
C LEU A 119 -7.98 10.02 10.44
N THR A 120 -7.92 9.95 9.10
CA THR A 120 -6.77 10.43 8.34
C THR A 120 -7.16 10.68 6.89
N ARG A 121 -6.20 11.13 6.08
CA ARG A 121 -6.38 11.36 4.63
C ARG A 121 -5.44 10.48 3.84
N ILE A 122 -5.92 9.97 2.71
CA ILE A 122 -5.08 9.31 1.71
C ILE A 122 -5.19 10.05 0.38
N LYS A 123 -4.08 10.16 -0.34
CA LYS A 123 -4.08 10.68 -1.70
C LYS A 123 -3.94 9.52 -2.69
N TYR A 124 -4.78 9.49 -3.70
CA TYR A 124 -4.68 8.50 -4.77
C TYR A 124 -5.19 9.04 -6.09
N SER A 125 -4.81 8.35 -7.17
CA SER A 125 -5.41 8.53 -8.48
C SER A 125 -5.49 7.16 -9.14
N SER A 126 -6.58 6.92 -9.86
CA SER A 126 -6.78 5.69 -10.60
C SER A 126 -7.61 5.97 -11.85
N PRO A 127 -7.20 5.48 -13.03
CA PRO A 127 -8.11 5.43 -14.17
C PRO A 127 -9.24 4.45 -13.88
N ASN A 128 -10.33 4.57 -14.63
CA ASN A 128 -11.46 3.65 -14.53
C ASN A 128 -11.06 2.22 -14.90
N GLU A 129 -11.61 1.26 -14.15
CA GLU A 129 -11.45 -0.18 -14.37
C GLU A 129 -12.73 -0.92 -13.89
N PRO A 130 -12.96 -2.16 -14.33
CA PRO A 130 -12.15 -2.96 -15.27
C PRO A 130 -12.24 -2.47 -16.72
N VAL A 131 -13.31 -1.75 -17.07
CA VAL A 131 -13.49 -1.19 -18.41
C VAL A 131 -12.75 0.15 -18.50
N LYS A 132 -11.72 0.20 -19.34
CA LYS A 132 -11.01 1.45 -19.64
C LYS A 132 -11.93 2.41 -20.39
N ASN A 133 -12.01 3.64 -19.90
CA ASN A 133 -12.70 4.75 -20.54
C ASN A 133 -12.06 6.07 -20.07
N ASP A 134 -12.62 7.21 -20.48
CA ASP A 134 -12.11 8.52 -20.12
C ASP A 134 -12.49 8.96 -18.69
N TRP A 135 -12.98 8.06 -17.84
CA TRP A 135 -13.27 8.38 -16.45
C TRP A 135 -12.12 7.98 -15.52
N CYS A 136 -11.96 8.69 -14.42
CA CYS A 136 -10.94 8.41 -13.41
C CYS A 136 -11.36 8.90 -12.02
N GLU A 137 -10.54 8.58 -11.04
CA GLU A 137 -10.52 9.21 -9.72
C GLU A 137 -9.16 9.88 -9.49
N ARG A 138 -9.18 11.04 -8.83
CA ARG A 138 -8.00 11.79 -8.43
C ARG A 138 -8.31 12.63 -7.20
N GLU A 139 -8.04 12.06 -6.03
CA GLU A 139 -8.66 12.52 -4.79
C GLU A 139 -7.66 12.72 -3.64
N VAL A 140 -7.95 13.70 -2.80
CA VAL A 140 -7.57 13.70 -1.38
C VAL A 140 -8.78 13.15 -0.61
N ASP A 141 -8.67 11.90 -0.19
CA ASP A 141 -9.76 11.11 0.37
C ASP A 141 -9.68 11.06 1.90
N TYR A 142 -10.73 11.55 2.55
CA TYR A 142 -10.89 11.55 4.00
C TYR A 142 -11.45 10.20 4.46
N LEU A 143 -10.68 9.48 5.29
CA LEU A 143 -11.13 8.24 5.89
C LEU A 143 -11.98 8.54 7.13
N LEU A 144 -13.26 8.20 7.03
CA LEU A 144 -14.26 8.42 8.07
C LEU A 144 -14.75 7.07 8.62
N VAL A 145 -14.93 6.98 9.94
CA VAL A 145 -15.38 5.75 10.60
C VAL A 145 -16.55 6.03 11.52
N SER A 146 -17.54 5.15 11.50
CA SER A 146 -18.67 5.16 12.43
C SER A 146 -18.89 3.77 12.99
N VAL A 147 -19.09 3.67 14.30
CA VAL A 147 -19.53 2.42 14.95
C VAL A 147 -20.99 2.61 15.33
N LEU A 148 -21.87 1.71 14.91
CA LEU A 148 -23.28 1.82 15.20
C LEU A 148 -23.54 1.75 16.72
N PRO A 149 -24.31 2.68 17.29
CA PRO A 149 -24.74 2.59 18.68
C PRO A 149 -25.54 1.30 18.93
N ALA A 150 -25.48 0.78 20.16
CA ALA A 150 -26.20 -0.45 20.53
C ALA A 150 -27.71 -0.39 20.23
N SER A 151 -28.33 0.78 20.39
CA SER A 151 -29.75 1.02 20.10
C SER A 151 -30.11 0.87 18.62
N VAL A 152 -29.18 1.16 17.72
CA VAL A 152 -29.35 0.98 16.27
C VAL A 152 -28.98 -0.46 15.90
N ASN A 153 -27.91 -0.98 16.47
CA ASN A 153 -27.43 -2.33 16.17
C ASN A 153 -28.38 -3.44 16.62
N SER A 154 -29.23 -3.19 17.62
CA SER A 154 -30.23 -4.17 18.09
C SER A 154 -31.34 -4.45 17.07
N ASP A 155 -31.60 -3.52 16.15
CA ASP A 155 -32.60 -3.70 15.09
C ASP A 155 -32.14 -3.04 13.79
N LEU A 156 -31.64 -3.87 12.89
CA LEU A 156 -31.20 -3.46 11.55
C LEU A 156 -32.27 -3.66 10.47
N SER A 157 -33.49 -4.09 10.83
CA SER A 157 -34.54 -4.40 9.86
C SER A 157 -34.93 -3.22 8.96
N THR A 158 -34.79 -2.00 9.49
CA THR A 158 -35.06 -0.73 8.79
C THR A 158 -33.81 0.09 8.57
N PHE A 159 -32.62 -0.50 8.73
CA PHE A 159 -31.36 0.23 8.64
C PHE A 159 -30.97 0.57 7.20
N LEU A 160 -31.34 -0.26 6.24
CA LEU A 160 -31.03 -0.05 4.82
C LEU A 160 -32.32 0.11 4.00
N ASN A 161 -32.35 1.14 3.18
CA ASN A 161 -33.31 1.35 2.10
C ASN A 161 -32.54 1.76 0.84
N VAL A 162 -31.89 0.77 0.23
CA VAL A 162 -30.84 0.97 -0.76
C VAL A 162 -31.38 1.60 -2.04
N ASN A 163 -30.69 2.63 -2.54
CA ASN A 163 -30.96 3.19 -3.86
C ASN A 163 -30.30 2.32 -4.94
N SER A 164 -31.10 1.57 -5.70
CA SER A 164 -30.64 0.63 -6.72
C SER A 164 -29.88 1.28 -7.88
N ASN A 165 -30.06 2.59 -8.11
CA ASN A 165 -29.27 3.34 -9.08
C ASN A 165 -27.83 3.58 -8.63
N GLU A 166 -27.54 3.44 -7.33
CA GLU A 166 -26.23 3.71 -6.74
C GLU A 166 -25.53 2.44 -6.25
N VAL A 167 -26.29 1.49 -5.74
CA VAL A 167 -25.79 0.29 -5.05
C VAL A 167 -26.53 -0.95 -5.57
N ALA A 168 -25.76 -1.93 -6.03
CA ALA A 168 -26.28 -3.23 -6.51
C ALA A 168 -26.42 -4.27 -5.40
N GLY A 169 -25.67 -4.13 -4.30
CA GLY A 169 -25.68 -5.08 -3.20
C GLY A 169 -24.97 -4.55 -1.97
N THR A 170 -25.25 -5.15 -0.81
CA THR A 170 -24.64 -4.80 0.47
C THR A 170 -24.29 -6.05 1.26
N GLU A 171 -23.25 -5.98 2.07
CA GLU A 171 -22.82 -7.11 2.90
C GLU A 171 -22.17 -6.61 4.18
N TRP A 172 -22.46 -7.29 5.30
CA TRP A 172 -21.68 -7.13 6.53
C TRP A 172 -20.55 -8.15 6.52
N ALA A 173 -19.31 -7.68 6.49
CA ALA A 173 -18.14 -8.54 6.33
C ALA A 173 -17.12 -8.33 7.46
N ARG A 174 -16.62 -9.45 8.00
CA ARG A 174 -15.48 -9.48 8.93
C ARG A 174 -14.18 -9.20 8.20
N GLU A 175 -13.17 -8.69 8.92
CA GLU A 175 -11.84 -8.41 8.36
C GLU A 175 -11.24 -9.64 7.65
N ASP A 176 -11.27 -10.80 8.31
CA ASP A 176 -10.70 -12.04 7.76
C ASP A 176 -11.39 -12.47 6.46
N SER A 177 -12.71 -12.27 6.36
CA SER A 177 -13.48 -12.56 5.15
C SER A 177 -13.03 -11.65 3.99
N ILE A 178 -12.90 -10.35 4.26
CA ILE A 178 -12.44 -9.37 3.26
C ILE A 178 -11.01 -9.68 2.80
N ASN A 179 -10.12 -10.03 3.73
CA ASN A 179 -8.75 -10.39 3.39
C ASN A 179 -8.71 -11.69 2.56
N THR A 180 -9.52 -12.68 2.92
CA THR A 180 -9.62 -13.96 2.18
C THR A 180 -10.10 -13.75 0.76
N THR A 181 -11.19 -12.99 0.56
CA THR A 181 -11.74 -12.70 -0.78
C THR A 181 -10.79 -11.84 -1.62
N PHE A 182 -10.03 -10.95 -0.96
CA PHE A 182 -9.00 -10.15 -1.61
C PHE A 182 -7.81 -10.99 -2.07
N VAL A 183 -7.27 -11.86 -1.22
CA VAL A 183 -6.12 -12.75 -1.54
C VAL A 183 -6.50 -13.75 -2.63
N ASN A 184 -7.68 -14.36 -2.51
CA ASN A 184 -8.16 -15.36 -3.47
C ASN A 184 -8.71 -14.76 -4.76
N ASN A 185 -8.74 -13.42 -4.88
CA ASN A 185 -9.33 -12.68 -6.00
C ASN A 185 -10.77 -13.12 -6.35
N SER A 186 -11.54 -13.56 -5.35
CA SER A 186 -12.93 -14.00 -5.55
C SER A 186 -13.91 -12.83 -5.68
N ARG A 187 -13.49 -11.61 -5.29
CA ARG A 187 -14.22 -10.37 -5.49
C ARG A 187 -13.29 -9.30 -6.05
N ILE A 188 -13.82 -8.47 -6.94
CA ILE A 188 -13.09 -7.34 -7.50
C ILE A 188 -13.45 -6.08 -6.70
N TYR A 189 -12.45 -5.52 -6.05
CA TYR A 189 -12.58 -4.32 -5.24
C TYR A 189 -12.15 -3.06 -5.97
N THR A 190 -12.72 -1.92 -5.59
CA THR A 190 -12.34 -0.61 -6.11
C THR A 190 -10.87 -0.27 -5.81
N PRO A 191 -10.20 0.54 -6.65
CA PRO A 191 -8.77 0.81 -6.50
C PRO A 191 -8.37 1.39 -5.14
N TRP A 192 -9.17 2.31 -4.58
CA TRP A 192 -8.90 2.90 -3.27
C TRP A 192 -9.04 1.87 -2.15
N PHE A 193 -10.08 1.02 -2.19
CA PHE A 193 -10.28 -0.01 -1.17
C PHE A 193 -9.14 -1.04 -1.20
N ARG A 194 -8.70 -1.45 -2.39
CA ARG A 194 -7.49 -2.30 -2.53
C ARG A 194 -6.24 -1.63 -1.98
N LYS A 195 -6.10 -0.31 -2.15
CA LYS A 195 -4.98 0.45 -1.59
C LYS A 195 -5.04 0.46 -0.06
N ILE A 196 -6.22 0.65 0.52
CA ILE A 196 -6.46 0.62 1.98
C ILE A 196 -6.11 -0.75 2.56
N ILE A 197 -6.50 -1.85 1.89
CA ILE A 197 -6.12 -3.22 2.29
C ILE A 197 -4.59 -3.39 2.22
N ARG A 198 -3.97 -3.10 1.06
CA ARG A 198 -2.53 -3.31 0.84
C ARG A 198 -1.64 -2.48 1.76
N MET A 199 -2.10 -1.32 2.20
CA MET A 199 -1.37 -0.46 3.14
C MET A 199 -1.56 -0.89 4.61
N GLY A 200 -2.34 -1.93 4.88
CA GLY A 200 -2.70 -2.34 6.25
C GLY A 200 -3.59 -1.31 6.97
N LEU A 201 -4.20 -0.37 6.23
CA LEU A 201 -5.09 0.62 6.81
C LEU A 201 -6.44 0.00 7.19
N LEU A 202 -6.92 -1.01 6.45
CA LEU A 202 -8.14 -1.73 6.81
C LEU A 202 -8.04 -2.31 8.24
N HIS A 203 -6.93 -3.01 8.53
CA HIS A 203 -6.67 -3.55 9.86
C HIS A 203 -6.65 -2.48 10.96
N ARG A 204 -6.01 -1.34 10.70
CA ARG A 204 -5.99 -0.21 11.65
C ARG A 204 -7.39 0.37 11.88
N ILE A 205 -8.24 0.41 10.85
CA ILE A 205 -9.62 0.87 10.95
C ILE A 205 -10.45 -0.10 11.80
N PHE A 206 -10.32 -1.42 11.58
CA PHE A 206 -10.99 -2.44 12.42
C PHE A 206 -10.55 -2.33 13.89
N ASN A 207 -9.24 -2.19 14.15
CA ASN A 207 -8.72 -1.99 15.50
C ASN A 207 -9.23 -0.70 16.16
N TRP A 208 -9.27 0.41 15.42
CA TRP A 208 -9.86 1.67 15.89
C TRP A 208 -11.33 1.46 16.29
N ALA A 209 -12.10 0.81 15.41
CA ALA A 209 -13.51 0.55 15.64
C ALA A 209 -13.74 -0.36 16.86
N GLY A 210 -12.92 -1.40 17.04
CA GLY A 210 -12.98 -2.30 18.20
C GLY A 210 -12.68 -1.59 19.52
N ALA A 211 -11.65 -0.73 19.55
CA ALA A 211 -11.32 0.08 20.72
C ALA A 211 -12.45 1.07 21.06
N LYS A 212 -13.05 1.68 20.02
CA LYS A 212 -14.20 2.59 20.18
C LYS A 212 -15.44 1.87 20.71
N ALA A 213 -15.74 0.67 20.20
CA ALA A 213 -16.89 -0.14 20.62
C ALA A 213 -16.79 -0.60 22.08
N THR A 214 -15.57 -0.88 22.56
CA THR A 214 -15.32 -1.34 23.94
C THR A 214 -15.09 -0.21 24.94
N ASN A 215 -15.22 1.06 24.51
CA ASN A 215 -15.03 2.26 25.32
C ASN A 215 -13.65 2.31 26.02
N SER A 216 -12.61 1.72 25.40
CA SER A 216 -11.28 1.64 25.98
C SER A 216 -10.54 2.99 25.91
N GLU A 217 -10.24 3.57 27.08
CA GLU A 217 -9.48 4.84 27.23
C GLU A 217 -8.05 4.78 26.64
N ALA A 218 -7.56 3.59 26.28
CA ALA A 218 -6.24 3.41 25.66
C ALA A 218 -6.12 4.14 24.30
N PHE A 219 -7.24 4.36 23.61
CA PHE A 219 -7.26 4.88 22.25
C PHE A 219 -7.16 6.41 22.14
N THR A 220 -7.42 7.16 23.22
CA THR A 220 -7.32 8.63 23.25
C THR A 220 -5.89 9.11 22.92
N SER A 221 -4.89 8.23 23.01
CA SER A 221 -3.51 8.47 22.59
C SER A 221 -3.26 8.28 21.07
N LEU A 222 -4.05 7.45 20.38
CA LEU A 222 -3.91 7.17 18.95
C LEU A 222 -4.60 8.22 18.07
N ASP A 223 -5.66 8.86 18.56
CA ASP A 223 -6.33 9.99 17.90
C ASP A 223 -5.35 11.15 17.61
N LYS A 224 -4.32 11.34 18.44
CA LYS A 224 -3.23 12.31 18.21
C LYS A 224 -2.23 11.89 17.12
N LYS A 225 -2.06 10.59 16.85
CA LYS A 225 -1.12 10.06 15.84
C LYS A 225 -1.74 9.90 14.46
N MET A 226 -3.06 9.78 14.35
CA MET A 226 -3.74 9.73 13.04
C MET A 226 -4.06 11.12 12.46
N THR A 227 -4.26 12.14 13.31
CA THR A 227 -4.55 13.53 12.92
C THR A 227 -3.33 14.33 12.46
N LEU A 228 -2.12 13.96 12.91
CA LEU A 228 -0.87 14.55 12.45
C LEU A 228 -0.29 13.67 11.34
N GLY A 229 -0.34 14.18 10.10
CA GLY A 229 0.22 13.53 8.93
C GLY A 229 1.74 13.41 9.01
N GLU A 230 2.23 12.36 9.69
CA GLU A 230 3.61 11.92 9.55
C GLU A 230 3.64 10.70 8.62
N SER A 231 4.26 10.92 7.46
CA SER A 231 4.52 9.94 6.43
C SER A 231 5.38 8.80 6.97
N ASN A 232 4.82 7.60 7.09
CA ASN A 232 5.62 6.39 7.18
C ASN A 232 5.15 5.37 6.13
N ASN A 233 6.09 5.06 5.25
CA ASN A 233 5.94 4.28 4.03
C ASN A 233 6.29 2.80 4.34
N PRO A 234 5.44 1.81 4.03
CA PRO A 234 5.88 0.42 3.99
C PRO A 234 6.14 -0.02 2.55
N SER A 235 7.37 -0.50 2.36
CA SER A 235 7.97 -1.00 1.14
C SER A 235 7.30 -2.28 0.61
N ARG A 236 7.21 -2.35 -0.73
CA ARG A 236 6.76 -3.47 -1.58
C ARG A 236 7.58 -4.76 -1.44
N ARG A 237 6.91 -5.90 -1.69
CA ARG A 237 7.16 -6.93 -2.75
C ARG A 237 5.98 -7.94 -2.66
N GLY A 238 5.28 -8.41 -3.70
CA GLY A 238 5.68 -8.89 -5.04
C GLY A 238 6.09 -10.36 -4.93
N GLY A 239 5.43 -11.39 -5.49
CA GLY A 239 4.40 -11.45 -6.53
C GLY A 239 3.71 -12.83 -6.63
N ALA A 240 2.94 -13.00 -7.70
CA ALA A 240 1.97 -14.07 -7.96
C ALA A 240 2.59 -15.41 -8.45
N SER A 241 1.87 -16.53 -8.28
CA SER A 241 1.23 -17.29 -9.39
C SER A 241 0.67 -18.69 -8.98
N LEU A 242 -0.63 -18.86 -9.23
CA LEU A 242 -1.39 -19.99 -9.80
C LEU A 242 -1.01 -21.48 -9.57
N ILE A 243 -1.99 -22.17 -8.94
CA ILE A 243 -2.54 -23.53 -9.16
C ILE A 243 -1.57 -24.72 -9.25
N GLY A 244 -1.60 -25.57 -8.22
CA GLY A 244 -1.18 -26.98 -8.30
C GLY A 244 -1.39 -27.73 -6.98
N SER A 245 -2.30 -28.71 -7.01
CA SER A 245 -2.51 -29.85 -6.09
C SER A 245 -2.68 -29.62 -4.56
N SER A 246 -3.62 -30.36 -3.99
CA SER A 246 -4.02 -30.40 -2.56
C SER A 246 -2.94 -30.85 -1.57
N ALA A 247 -1.67 -30.92 -1.98
CA ALA A 247 -0.52 -31.08 -1.09
C ALA A 247 0.05 -29.72 -0.65
N ALA A 248 -0.12 -28.66 -1.46
CA ALA A 248 0.42 -27.33 -1.21
C ALA A 248 -0.28 -26.57 -0.06
N ALA A 249 -1.51 -26.95 0.31
CA ALA A 249 -2.24 -26.33 1.41
C ALA A 249 -1.70 -26.77 2.78
N ASP A 250 -1.30 -28.04 2.92
CA ASP A 250 -0.58 -28.53 4.11
C ASP A 250 0.85 -27.98 4.16
N GLU A 251 1.50 -27.81 3.00
CA GLU A 251 2.80 -27.14 2.92
C GLU A 251 2.73 -25.64 3.27
N ALA A 252 1.66 -24.92 2.89
CA ALA A 252 1.48 -23.50 3.22
C ALA A 252 1.17 -23.28 4.71
N ALA A 253 0.31 -24.10 5.32
CA ALA A 253 0.03 -24.04 6.76
C ALA A 253 1.26 -24.44 7.60
N THR A 254 2.04 -25.40 7.12
CA THR A 254 3.34 -25.72 7.72
C THR A 254 4.38 -24.65 7.44
N GLN A 255 4.30 -23.92 6.32
CA GLN A 255 5.20 -22.79 6.01
C GLN A 255 4.91 -21.57 6.89
N ASP A 256 3.65 -21.21 7.12
CA ASP A 256 3.27 -20.13 8.05
C ASP A 256 3.69 -20.46 9.49
N SER A 257 3.55 -21.74 9.89
CA SER A 257 4.04 -22.22 11.19
C SER A 257 5.57 -22.16 11.29
N LYS A 258 6.27 -22.52 10.22
CA LYS A 258 7.73 -22.39 10.11
C LYS A 258 8.17 -20.93 10.12
N ASP A 259 7.44 -20.03 9.49
CA ASP A 259 7.78 -18.60 9.43
C ASP A 259 7.62 -17.94 10.81
N ILE A 260 6.59 -18.34 11.57
CA ILE A 260 6.42 -17.93 12.98
C ILE A 260 7.53 -18.52 13.86
N GLU A 261 7.93 -19.77 13.61
CA GLU A 261 9.04 -20.43 14.33
C GLU A 261 10.39 -19.76 14.00
N LEU A 262 10.63 -19.42 12.73
CA LEU A 262 11.80 -18.69 12.25
C LEU A 262 11.85 -17.28 12.83
N LEU A 263 10.71 -16.58 12.91
CA LEU A 263 10.64 -15.26 13.52
C LEU A 263 10.91 -15.32 15.03
N SER A 264 10.39 -16.35 15.70
CA SER A 264 10.63 -16.59 17.12
C SER A 264 12.09 -16.93 17.40
N GLU A 265 12.72 -17.76 16.56
CA GLU A 265 14.14 -18.09 16.68
C GLU A 265 15.02 -16.89 16.34
N LEU A 266 14.68 -16.09 15.32
CA LEU A 266 15.37 -14.85 15.01
C LEU A 266 15.33 -13.90 16.22
N TYR A 267 14.15 -13.71 16.81
CA TYR A 267 13.96 -12.85 17.96
C TYR A 267 14.75 -13.33 19.18
N ARG A 268 14.83 -14.64 19.41
CA ARG A 268 15.67 -15.25 20.45
C ARG A 268 17.17 -15.09 20.18
N ARG A 269 17.58 -15.15 18.90
CA ARG A 269 18.97 -14.96 18.49
C ARG A 269 19.40 -13.50 18.60
N MET A 270 18.49 -12.54 18.45
CA MET A 270 18.79 -11.11 18.59
C MET A 270 19.30 -10.71 19.97
N ASP A 271 19.00 -11.49 21.01
CA ASP A 271 19.59 -11.27 22.35
C ASP A 271 21.11 -11.48 22.38
N ARG A 272 21.64 -12.28 21.45
CA ARG A 272 23.06 -12.67 21.38
C ARG A 272 23.81 -12.07 20.20
N ILE A 273 23.11 -11.63 19.16
CA ILE A 273 23.74 -10.99 18.00
C ILE A 273 24.16 -9.58 18.38
N GLN A 274 25.42 -9.26 18.08
CA GLN A 274 25.96 -7.91 18.22
C GLN A 274 26.20 -7.34 16.81
N PRO A 275 25.34 -6.42 16.34
CA PRO A 275 25.48 -5.83 15.03
C PRO A 275 26.76 -4.99 14.92
N THR A 276 27.24 -4.78 13.70
CA THR A 276 28.37 -3.89 13.39
C THR A 276 28.03 -2.44 13.73
N ILE A 277 26.79 -2.02 13.48
CA ILE A 277 26.24 -0.72 13.89
C ILE A 277 25.89 -0.81 15.38
N PRO A 278 26.57 -0.03 16.25
CA PRO A 278 26.34 -0.09 17.69
C PRO A 278 24.89 0.26 18.07
N ASP A 279 24.31 -0.49 19.02
CA ASP A 279 22.93 -0.30 19.49
C ASP A 279 22.61 1.15 19.86
N ARG A 280 23.59 1.86 20.47
CA ARG A 280 23.44 3.27 20.86
C ARG A 280 23.15 4.20 19.68
N VAL A 281 23.71 3.92 18.50
CA VAL A 281 23.45 4.71 17.28
C VAL A 281 22.01 4.51 16.84
N SER A 282 21.55 3.26 16.79
CA SER A 282 20.18 2.91 16.41
C SER A 282 19.15 3.42 17.42
N THR A 283 19.45 3.40 18.71
CA THR A 283 18.60 4.00 19.75
C THR A 283 18.44 5.50 19.54
N VAL A 284 19.53 6.24 19.30
CA VAL A 284 19.45 7.70 19.04
C VAL A 284 18.64 8.00 17.78
N LEU A 285 18.81 7.20 16.72
CA LEU A 285 18.01 7.34 15.50
C LEU A 285 16.52 7.09 15.76
N LEU A 286 16.20 6.02 16.50
CA LEU A 286 14.83 5.70 16.90
C LEU A 286 14.22 6.82 17.76
N GLU A 287 14.96 7.35 18.73
CA GLU A 287 14.52 8.45 19.59
C GLU A 287 14.30 9.75 18.80
N SER A 288 15.17 10.03 17.82
CA SER A 288 15.02 11.17 16.91
C SER A 288 13.79 11.03 16.01
N ALA A 289 13.39 9.80 15.69
CA ALA A 289 12.17 9.46 14.97
C ALA A 289 10.93 9.36 15.89
N GLY A 290 11.05 9.76 17.16
CA GLY A 290 9.94 9.77 18.12
C GLY A 290 9.65 8.42 18.80
N VAL A 291 10.47 7.40 18.58
CA VAL A 291 10.36 6.09 19.25
C VAL A 291 11.13 6.14 20.57
N ARG A 292 10.41 6.18 21.69
CA ARG A 292 11.01 6.19 23.05
C ARG A 292 11.30 4.75 23.48
N LEU A 293 12.58 4.40 23.59
CA LEU A 293 13.01 3.19 24.27
C LEU A 293 13.32 3.57 25.72
N ASN A 294 12.44 3.24 26.67
CA ASN A 294 12.65 3.55 28.08
C ASN A 294 14.00 2.96 28.56
N PRO A 295 14.87 3.73 29.23
CA PRO A 295 16.11 3.19 29.79
C PRO A 295 15.79 2.08 30.81
N GLY A 296 16.10 0.83 30.46
CA GLY A 296 15.88 -0.35 31.32
C GLY A 296 14.58 -1.14 31.07
N GLU A 297 13.59 -0.58 30.36
CA GLU A 297 12.33 -1.26 30.01
C GLU A 297 12.13 -1.44 28.50
N GLY A 298 12.82 -0.64 27.67
CA GLY A 298 12.77 -0.74 26.23
C GLY A 298 13.47 -2.00 25.72
N ASP A 299 12.82 -2.72 24.80
CA ASP A 299 13.40 -3.93 24.22
C ASP A 299 14.60 -3.61 23.32
N ALA A 300 15.81 -3.91 23.81
CA ALA A 300 17.07 -3.71 23.09
C ALA A 300 17.12 -4.47 21.75
N ARG A 301 16.32 -5.53 21.60
CA ARG A 301 16.18 -6.27 20.34
C ARG A 301 15.67 -5.35 19.22
N LEU A 302 14.80 -4.37 19.52
CA LEU A 302 14.29 -3.47 18.49
C LEU A 302 15.41 -2.60 17.89
N ALA A 303 16.31 -2.08 18.73
CA ALA A 303 17.47 -1.32 18.25
C ALA A 303 18.39 -2.19 17.38
N ARG A 304 18.63 -3.45 17.78
CA ARG A 304 19.43 -4.41 17.03
C ARG A 304 18.81 -4.81 15.70
N LEU A 305 17.48 -4.94 15.65
CA LEU A 305 16.76 -5.22 14.41
C LEU A 305 17.01 -4.12 13.38
N ILE A 306 16.94 -2.87 13.82
CA ILE A 306 17.19 -1.71 12.97
C ILE A 306 18.66 -1.66 12.52
N SER A 307 19.61 -1.95 13.42
CA SER A 307 21.03 -2.07 13.05
C SER A 307 21.25 -3.13 11.96
N LEU A 308 20.71 -4.34 12.15
CA LEU A 308 20.84 -5.44 11.17
C LEU A 308 20.15 -5.13 9.85
N ALA A 309 18.96 -4.51 9.90
CA ALA A 309 18.26 -4.08 8.70
C ALA A 309 19.05 -3.01 7.92
N GLY A 310 19.68 -2.06 8.63
CA GLY A 310 20.57 -1.06 8.06
C GLY A 310 21.82 -1.68 7.42
N GLU A 311 22.48 -2.61 8.11
CA GLU A 311 23.63 -3.35 7.59
C GLU A 311 23.28 -4.17 6.35
N LYS A 312 22.15 -4.88 6.38
CA LYS A 312 21.65 -5.62 5.22
C LYS A 312 21.36 -4.67 4.06
N PHE A 313 20.72 -3.55 4.32
CA PHE A 313 20.39 -2.57 3.30
C PHE A 313 21.66 -1.99 2.63
N ILE A 314 22.67 -1.63 3.42
CA ILE A 314 23.97 -1.17 2.92
C ILE A 314 24.64 -2.28 2.09
N THR A 315 24.63 -3.52 2.60
CA THR A 315 25.21 -4.68 1.91
C THR A 315 24.52 -4.93 0.56
N ASP A 316 23.20 -4.83 0.51
CA ASP A 316 22.46 -4.99 -0.74
C ASP A 316 22.81 -3.87 -1.74
N ILE A 317 22.93 -2.61 -1.29
CA ILE A 317 23.36 -1.50 -2.16
C ILE A 317 24.76 -1.74 -2.70
N LEU A 318 25.70 -2.18 -1.86
CA LEU A 318 27.06 -2.48 -2.30
C LEU A 318 27.09 -3.64 -3.31
N THR A 319 26.24 -4.65 -3.10
CA THR A 319 26.09 -5.78 -4.02
C THR A 319 25.55 -5.33 -5.37
N ASP A 320 24.48 -4.53 -5.38
CA ASP A 320 23.89 -3.97 -6.60
C ASP A 320 24.89 -3.04 -7.33
N THR A 321 25.64 -2.24 -6.56
CA THR A 321 26.72 -1.38 -7.07
C THR A 321 27.82 -2.20 -7.75
N MET A 322 28.20 -3.34 -7.15
CA MET A 322 29.17 -4.26 -7.72
C MET A 322 28.64 -4.97 -8.98
N MET A 323 27.34 -5.28 -9.05
CA MET A 323 26.71 -5.79 -10.27
C MET A 323 26.76 -4.77 -11.41
N HIS A 324 26.42 -3.51 -11.14
CA HIS A 324 26.53 -2.42 -12.11
C HIS A 324 27.99 -2.23 -12.58
N TRP A 325 28.96 -2.36 -11.68
CA TRP A 325 30.37 -2.34 -12.03
C TRP A 325 30.75 -3.51 -12.95
N ASN A 326 30.31 -4.74 -12.65
CA ASN A 326 30.55 -5.92 -13.49
C ASN A 326 29.97 -5.75 -14.91
N LEU A 327 28.73 -5.25 -15.01
CA LEU A 327 28.07 -4.98 -16.29
C LEU A 327 28.81 -3.91 -17.09
N SER A 328 29.24 -2.82 -16.46
CA SER A 328 29.98 -1.74 -17.11
C SER A 328 31.37 -2.16 -17.63
N ASN A 329 31.98 -3.18 -17.01
CA ASN A 329 33.29 -3.71 -17.38
C ASN A 329 33.22 -5.02 -18.18
N GLY A 330 32.04 -5.38 -18.71
CA GLY A 330 31.86 -6.53 -19.59
C GLY A 330 32.17 -7.88 -18.94
N GLN A 331 32.13 -7.99 -17.60
CA GLN A 331 32.27 -9.27 -16.91
C GLN A 331 30.94 -10.02 -16.97
N ASN A 332 30.96 -11.23 -17.53
CA ASN A 332 29.78 -12.09 -17.63
C ASN A 332 29.23 -12.40 -16.23
N THR A 333 28.10 -11.77 -15.89
CA THR A 333 27.29 -12.16 -14.74
C THR A 333 26.56 -13.44 -15.15
N GLY A 334 27.10 -14.61 -14.75
CA GLY A 334 26.63 -15.95 -15.15
C GLY A 334 25.24 -16.35 -14.64
N LEU A 335 24.24 -15.49 -14.79
CA LEU A 335 22.84 -15.67 -14.35
C LEU A 335 21.85 -15.86 -15.51
N LEU A 336 22.33 -15.94 -16.76
CA LEU A 336 21.52 -16.28 -17.94
C LEU A 336 22.16 -17.40 -18.76
N ALA A 337 22.12 -18.62 -18.22
CA ALA A 337 22.19 -19.83 -19.01
C ALA A 337 21.16 -20.82 -18.45
N ASN A 338 20.01 -20.94 -19.12
CA ASN A 338 19.18 -22.13 -18.98
C ASN A 338 18.86 -22.67 -20.40
N PRO A 339 18.85 -23.99 -20.61
CA PRO A 339 19.03 -24.59 -21.92
C PRO A 339 17.68 -24.94 -22.56
N THR A 340 17.09 -24.04 -23.32
CA THR A 340 15.98 -24.41 -24.23
C THR A 340 15.82 -23.37 -25.33
N SER A 341 16.59 -23.53 -26.41
CA SER A 341 16.17 -23.05 -27.71
C SER A 341 16.67 -24.01 -28.78
N VAL A 342 15.73 -24.80 -29.28
CA VAL A 342 15.83 -25.63 -30.48
C VAL A 342 16.25 -24.73 -31.64
N GLN A 343 17.44 -24.96 -32.19
CA GLN A 343 17.90 -24.34 -33.43
C GLN A 343 17.21 -25.02 -34.60
N SER A 344 16.37 -24.28 -35.31
CA SER A 344 15.98 -24.58 -36.68
C SER A 344 17.08 -24.12 -37.64
N THR A 345 17.79 -25.09 -38.21
CA THR A 345 18.65 -24.89 -39.38
C THR A 345 17.82 -24.72 -40.66
N PRO A 346 18.30 -23.96 -41.64
CA PRO A 346 18.19 -24.37 -43.03
C PRO A 346 19.58 -24.73 -43.57
N ALA A 347 19.66 -25.90 -44.16
CA ALA A 347 20.81 -26.41 -44.88
C ALA A 347 21.02 -25.65 -46.18
N SER A 348 22.28 -25.30 -46.48
CA SER A 348 22.81 -25.32 -47.84
C SER A 348 24.27 -25.78 -47.77
N LYS A 349 24.55 -26.88 -48.49
CA LYS A 349 25.88 -27.44 -48.74
C LYS A 349 26.53 -26.66 -49.89
N ASP A 350 27.85 -26.52 -49.83
CA ASP A 350 28.83 -26.96 -50.86
C ASP A 350 30.17 -26.26 -50.61
N THR A 351 31.18 -26.94 -50.06
CA THR A 351 32.21 -27.84 -50.64
C THR A 351 33.57 -27.16 -50.91
N SER A 352 34.61 -27.78 -50.34
CA SER A 352 36.02 -27.87 -50.77
C SER A 352 36.98 -26.68 -50.58
N GLY A 353 38.19 -26.99 -50.04
CA GLY A 353 39.40 -26.20 -50.28
C GLY A 353 40.35 -26.05 -49.09
N ASN A 354 41.46 -26.80 -49.13
CA ASN A 354 42.55 -26.91 -48.14
C ASN A 354 43.42 -25.63 -47.98
N PRO A 355 44.49 -25.60 -47.14
CA PRO A 355 44.92 -24.45 -46.32
C PRO A 355 46.25 -23.83 -46.79
N LEU A 356 46.69 -22.69 -46.27
CA LEU A 356 48.12 -22.32 -46.24
C LEU A 356 48.43 -21.07 -45.40
N ALA A 357 49.37 -21.28 -44.46
CA ALA A 357 50.55 -20.48 -44.12
C ALA A 357 50.49 -19.05 -43.56
N GLY A 358 51.38 -18.81 -42.59
CA GLY A 358 52.05 -17.52 -42.35
C GLY A 358 51.82 -16.94 -40.94
N GLN A 359 52.50 -17.39 -39.88
CA GLN A 359 53.86 -17.00 -39.45
C GLN A 359 53.91 -15.76 -38.54
N GLY A 360 54.59 -15.91 -37.38
CA GLY A 360 55.09 -14.84 -36.50
C GLY A 360 54.19 -14.59 -35.28
N GLY A 361 54.57 -14.82 -34.02
CA GLY A 361 55.89 -14.87 -33.41
C GLY A 361 55.96 -13.84 -32.30
N LYS A 362 55.81 -14.28 -31.03
CA LYS A 362 56.54 -13.86 -29.82
C LYS A 362 55.73 -14.16 -28.55
N GLN A 363 56.16 -15.19 -27.83
CA GLN A 363 56.03 -15.24 -26.38
C GLN A 363 56.90 -14.15 -25.76
N ALA A 364 56.31 -13.36 -24.86
CA ALA A 364 57.00 -12.65 -23.79
C ALA A 364 56.22 -12.98 -22.51
N GLY A 365 56.95 -13.41 -21.49
CA GLY A 365 56.40 -14.05 -20.30
C GLY A 365 56.02 -13.11 -19.17
N SER A 366 55.62 -13.76 -18.08
CA SER A 366 55.62 -13.26 -16.71
C SER A 366 54.65 -12.13 -16.38
N GLY A 367 53.53 -12.53 -15.78
CA GLY A 367 52.82 -11.69 -14.83
C GLY A 367 51.54 -12.38 -14.40
N THR A 368 51.52 -12.95 -13.20
CA THR A 368 50.27 -13.21 -12.49
C THR A 368 49.59 -11.86 -12.25
N ALA A 369 48.85 -11.38 -13.25
CA ALA A 369 48.03 -10.19 -13.11
C ALA A 369 46.90 -10.56 -12.13
N GLY A 370 47.07 -10.14 -10.88
CA GLY A 370 45.98 -10.15 -9.90
C GLY A 370 44.76 -9.53 -10.57
N LYS A 371 43.62 -10.23 -10.50
CA LYS A 371 42.34 -9.67 -10.96
C LYS A 371 42.24 -8.24 -10.41
N PRO A 372 41.99 -7.22 -11.24
CA PRO A 372 41.90 -5.85 -10.74
C PRO A 372 40.82 -5.82 -9.65
N SER A 373 41.19 -5.36 -8.46
CA SER A 373 40.22 -5.13 -7.39
C SER A 373 39.13 -4.19 -7.94
N PRO A 374 37.85 -4.47 -7.68
CA PRO A 374 36.77 -3.67 -8.23
C PRO A 374 36.85 -2.25 -7.70
N ASN A 375 37.27 -1.31 -8.55
CA ASN A 375 37.19 0.12 -8.25
C ASN A 375 35.75 0.57 -8.50
N LEU A 376 34.93 0.47 -7.45
CA LEU A 376 33.54 0.93 -7.48
C LEU A 376 33.52 2.45 -7.71
N THR A 377 32.87 2.87 -8.80
CA THR A 377 32.77 4.30 -9.14
C THR A 377 31.50 4.92 -8.56
N MET A 378 31.50 6.24 -8.43
CA MET A 378 30.31 6.99 -8.02
C MET A 378 29.13 6.78 -8.98
N GLU A 379 29.40 6.52 -10.26
CA GLU A 379 28.36 6.24 -11.26
C GLU A 379 27.66 4.90 -11.00
N ASN A 380 28.42 3.87 -10.61
CA ASN A 380 27.85 2.57 -10.24
C ASN A 380 26.95 2.68 -9.00
N LEU A 381 27.37 3.47 -8.00
CA LEU A 381 26.59 3.70 -6.79
C LEU A 381 25.30 4.50 -7.09
N LEU A 382 25.40 5.55 -7.91
CA LEU A 382 24.25 6.36 -8.30
C LEU A 382 23.25 5.55 -9.12
N ALA A 383 23.70 4.61 -9.96
CA ALA A 383 22.82 3.70 -10.69
C ALA A 383 22.04 2.78 -9.73
N ALA A 384 22.74 2.12 -8.79
CA ALA A 384 22.11 1.26 -7.79
C ALA A 384 21.09 2.00 -6.91
N LEU A 385 21.38 3.26 -6.53
CA LEU A 385 20.47 4.08 -5.74
C LEU A 385 19.23 4.52 -6.54
N ARG A 386 19.38 4.81 -7.85
CA ARG A 386 18.24 5.14 -8.73
C ARG A 386 17.28 3.96 -8.90
N ASP A 387 17.80 2.74 -9.05
CA ASP A 387 16.98 1.52 -9.17
C ASP A 387 16.11 1.29 -7.92
N ARG A 388 16.57 1.79 -6.77
CA ARG A 388 15.84 1.76 -5.49
C ARG A 388 14.99 3.01 -5.23
N ASN A 389 14.84 3.89 -6.22
CA ASN A 389 14.13 5.17 -6.11
C ASN A 389 14.65 6.10 -4.99
N ILE A 390 15.94 6.03 -4.67
CA ILE A 390 16.57 6.90 -3.66
C ILE A 390 17.18 8.11 -4.38
N PRO A 391 16.61 9.32 -4.23
CA PRO A 391 17.12 10.50 -4.91
C PRO A 391 18.41 10.98 -4.24
N VAL A 392 19.55 10.79 -4.89
CA VAL A 392 20.85 11.29 -4.42
C VAL A 392 21.45 12.20 -5.47
N ALA A 393 21.66 13.46 -5.10
CA ALA A 393 22.37 14.42 -5.93
C ALA A 393 23.87 14.12 -5.90
N ARG A 394 24.56 14.33 -7.02
CA ARG A 394 26.02 14.20 -7.08
C ARG A 394 26.63 15.27 -6.16
N PRO A 395 27.43 14.89 -5.15
CA PRO A 395 28.02 15.87 -4.25
C PRO A 395 28.97 16.81 -5.01
N PRO A 396 29.00 18.11 -4.68
CA PRO A 396 29.74 19.12 -5.45
C PRO A 396 31.27 18.92 -5.47
N TYR A 397 31.81 18.09 -4.56
CA TYR A 397 33.23 17.75 -4.47
C TYR A 397 33.65 16.54 -5.32
N TYR A 398 32.71 15.82 -5.93
CA TYR A 398 33.00 14.72 -6.87
C TYR A 398 32.78 15.20 -8.31
N LYS A 399 33.83 15.73 -8.96
CA LYS A 399 33.81 16.09 -10.39
C LYS A 399 34.09 14.90 -11.30
#